data_AF-A0A8J8YMC2-F1
#
_entry.id   AF-A0A8J8YMC2-F1
#
_cell.length_a   1.000
_cell.length_b   1.000
_cell.length_c   1.000
_cell.angle_alpha   90.00
_cell.angle_beta   90.00
_cell.angle_gamma   90.00
#
_symmetry.space_group_name_H-M   'P 1'
#
loop_
_entity.id
_entity.type
_entity.pdbx_description
1 polymer ?
#
loop_
_entity_poly.entity_id
_entity_poly.type
_entity_poly.pdbx_seq_one_letter_code
_entity_poly.pdbx_strand_id
1 'polypeptide(L)'
;MMPQLRSLVALVLVATAIAAAPGVGFVVTGRIYCDNCRAGFETNVSHAIQGATVEMECRHFESQQVHDKAEATTGPGGWYRMEISGDHQDEICDVRLLKSPEADCAEIDHSRDRCRVPLTRNDGIKQSGVRYANPIAFLRKEPLPNCGELLRAYDLYNETSENS
;
A
#
# COMPACT_ATOMS: atom_id res chain seq x y z
N MET A 1 30.39 42.90 -55.39
CA MET A 1 30.00 41.49 -55.16
C MET A 1 30.76 40.96 -53.95
N MET A 2 30.09 40.79 -52.82
CA MET A 2 30.54 40.01 -51.66
C MET A 2 29.27 39.46 -50.98
N PRO A 3 29.03 38.15 -50.92
CA PRO A 3 27.94 37.61 -50.11
C PRO A 3 28.43 37.44 -48.66
N GLN A 4 27.74 38.07 -47.72
CA GLN A 4 27.93 37.85 -46.29
C GLN A 4 27.35 36.47 -45.93
N LEU A 5 28.22 35.57 -45.47
CA LEU A 5 27.87 34.21 -45.08
C LEU A 5 27.24 34.23 -43.67
N ARG A 6 25.94 33.96 -43.58
CA ARG A 6 25.23 33.79 -42.31
C ARG A 6 25.57 32.42 -41.71
N SER A 7 26.43 32.38 -40.69
CA SER A 7 26.62 31.17 -39.87
C SER A 7 25.50 31.06 -38.84
N LEU A 8 24.52 30.19 -39.10
CA LEU A 8 23.60 29.69 -38.09
C LEU A 8 24.25 28.45 -37.44
N VAL A 9 24.81 28.61 -36.25
CA VAL A 9 25.26 27.49 -35.42
C VAL A 9 24.03 26.93 -34.72
N ALA A 10 23.51 25.81 -35.23
CA ALA A 10 22.43 25.07 -34.58
C ALA A 10 23.02 24.22 -33.45
N LEU A 11 22.76 24.62 -32.20
CA LEU A 11 23.12 23.87 -31.01
C LEU A 11 22.13 22.70 -30.84
N VAL A 12 22.50 21.52 -31.31
CA VAL A 12 21.71 20.29 -31.13
C VAL A 12 21.91 19.81 -29.68
N LEU A 13 20.95 20.10 -28.79
CA LEU A 13 20.86 19.43 -27.50
C LEU A 13 20.42 17.99 -27.73
N VAL A 14 21.37 17.05 -27.69
CA VAL A 14 21.08 15.63 -27.64
C VAL A 14 20.62 15.30 -26.22
N ALA A 15 19.30 15.24 -26.01
CA ALA A 15 18.73 14.69 -24.78
C ALA A 15 19.00 13.18 -24.79
N THR A 16 19.98 12.73 -24.01
CA THR A 16 20.19 11.31 -23.76
C THR A 16 19.15 10.85 -22.76
N ALA A 17 18.13 10.15 -23.25
CA ALA A 17 17.23 9.41 -22.37
C ALA A 17 18.04 8.26 -21.76
N ILE A 18 18.41 8.40 -20.48
CA ILE A 18 18.98 7.30 -19.71
C ILE A 18 17.84 6.32 -19.47
N ALA A 19 17.78 5.24 -20.25
CA ALA A 19 16.92 4.12 -19.94
C ALA A 19 17.42 3.50 -18.63
N ALA A 20 16.64 3.64 -17.56
CA ALA A 20 16.89 2.93 -16.31
C ALA A 20 16.92 1.43 -16.64
N ALA A 21 18.01 0.75 -16.30
CA ALA A 21 18.08 -0.71 -16.40
C ALA A 21 16.91 -1.30 -15.59
N PRO A 22 16.23 -2.38 -16.05
CA PRO A 22 15.16 -2.99 -15.28
C PRO A 22 15.74 -3.46 -13.96
N GLY A 23 15.44 -2.71 -12.89
CA GLY A 23 15.91 -2.99 -11.55
C GLY A 23 15.37 -4.33 -11.08
N VAL A 24 16.17 -5.04 -10.28
CA VAL A 24 15.69 -6.20 -9.53
C VAL A 24 14.53 -5.72 -8.65
N GLY A 25 13.32 -6.21 -8.96
CA GLY A 25 12.07 -5.78 -8.32
C GLY A 25 11.94 -6.15 -6.85
N PHE A 26 10.72 -6.02 -6.35
CA PHE A 26 10.36 -6.26 -4.96
C PHE A 26 9.32 -7.36 -4.82
N VAL A 27 9.37 -8.01 -3.66
CA VAL A 27 8.29 -8.86 -3.18
C VAL A 27 7.58 -8.07 -2.10
N VAL A 28 6.27 -7.85 -2.26
CA VAL A 28 5.45 -7.22 -1.22
C VAL A 28 4.55 -8.26 -0.57
N THR A 29 4.56 -8.28 0.76
CA THR A 29 3.76 -9.21 1.55
C THR A 29 3.18 -8.51 2.77
N GLY A 30 2.03 -8.98 3.24
CA GLY A 30 1.34 -8.43 4.39
C GLY A 30 0.20 -9.34 4.80
N ARG A 31 -0.49 -8.97 5.88
CA ARG A 31 -1.63 -9.72 6.42
C ARG A 31 -2.93 -8.93 6.32
N ILE A 32 -4.00 -9.67 6.06
CA ILE A 32 -5.37 -9.18 6.16
C ILE A 32 -6.08 -9.91 7.29
N TYR A 33 -6.81 -9.14 8.08
CA TYR A 33 -7.56 -9.65 9.22
C TYR A 33 -8.95 -9.01 9.29
N CYS A 34 -9.82 -9.64 10.05
CA CYS A 34 -11.11 -9.10 10.44
C CYS A 34 -10.97 -8.33 11.74
N ASP A 35 -11.29 -7.04 11.71
CA ASP A 35 -11.41 -6.21 12.91
C ASP A 35 -12.80 -6.40 13.52
N ASN A 36 -12.92 -7.45 14.34
CA ASN A 36 -14.16 -7.87 14.99
C ASN A 36 -14.74 -6.84 15.97
N CYS A 37 -13.94 -5.87 16.39
CA CYS A 37 -14.35 -4.80 17.29
C CYS A 37 -14.30 -3.42 16.66
N ARG A 38 -13.94 -3.32 15.38
CA ARG A 38 -13.73 -2.03 14.69
C ARG A 38 -12.75 -1.13 15.47
N ALA A 39 -11.75 -1.76 16.10
CA ALA A 39 -10.87 -1.17 17.08
C ALA A 39 -9.83 -0.22 16.50
N GLY A 40 -9.39 -0.44 15.26
CA GLY A 40 -8.26 0.32 14.73
C GLY A 40 -7.00 -0.50 14.43
N PHE A 41 -6.91 -1.70 14.99
CA PHE A 41 -5.69 -2.50 15.08
C PHE A 41 -6.03 -3.97 15.37
N GLU A 42 -5.05 -4.88 15.25
CA GLU A 42 -5.26 -6.29 15.60
C GLU A 42 -5.41 -6.47 17.11
N THR A 43 -6.46 -7.18 17.52
CA THR A 43 -6.73 -7.56 18.91
C THR A 43 -6.72 -9.08 19.07
N ASN A 44 -6.83 -9.59 20.30
CA ASN A 44 -6.91 -11.03 20.55
C ASN A 44 -8.19 -11.70 20.01
N VAL A 45 -9.22 -10.92 19.66
CA VAL A 45 -10.44 -11.43 19.01
C VAL A 45 -10.42 -11.20 17.51
N SER A 46 -9.42 -10.54 16.94
CA SER A 46 -9.22 -10.47 15.49
C SER A 46 -8.87 -11.86 14.94
N HIS A 47 -9.30 -12.15 13.71
CA HIS A 47 -8.90 -13.37 13.01
C HIS A 47 -8.40 -13.04 11.62
N ALA A 48 -7.50 -13.87 11.11
CA ALA A 48 -6.98 -13.71 9.76
C ALA A 48 -8.05 -14.09 8.71
N ILE A 49 -8.14 -13.32 7.63
CA ILE A 49 -9.07 -13.60 6.54
C ILE A 49 -8.31 -14.28 5.41
N GLN A 50 -8.58 -15.56 5.18
CA GLN A 50 -8.09 -16.27 4.00
C GLN A 50 -9.05 -16.03 2.82
N GLY A 51 -8.53 -15.75 1.63
CA GLY A 51 -9.34 -15.51 0.43
C GLY A 51 -9.73 -14.05 0.21
N ALA A 52 -9.29 -13.12 1.05
CA ALA A 52 -9.39 -11.69 0.81
C ALA A 52 -8.53 -11.26 -0.38
N THR A 53 -9.06 -10.36 -1.22
CA THR A 53 -8.35 -9.75 -2.35
C THR A 53 -7.84 -8.36 -1.97
N VAL A 54 -6.60 -8.08 -2.32
CA VAL A 54 -5.94 -6.78 -2.20
C VAL A 54 -5.34 -6.36 -3.54
N GLU A 55 -5.18 -5.05 -3.72
CA GLU A 55 -4.48 -4.47 -4.87
C GLU A 55 -3.33 -3.61 -4.35
N MET A 56 -2.14 -3.74 -4.94
CA MET A 56 -1.15 -2.68 -4.92
C MET A 56 -1.38 -1.75 -6.11
N GLU A 57 -1.34 -0.44 -5.84
CA GLU A 57 -1.26 0.58 -6.87
C GLU A 57 -0.04 1.47 -6.59
N CYS A 58 0.82 1.63 -7.60
CA CYS A 58 1.88 2.62 -7.61
C CYS A 58 1.51 3.78 -8.54
N ARG A 59 1.56 5.00 -8.01
CA ARG A 59 1.23 6.22 -8.76
C ARG A 59 2.36 7.23 -8.65
N HIS A 60 2.67 7.92 -9.74
CA HIS A 60 3.67 8.99 -9.70
C HIS A 60 3.28 10.07 -8.68
N PHE A 61 4.23 10.50 -7.84
CA PHE A 61 3.92 11.32 -6.68
C PHE A 61 3.34 12.70 -7.04
N GLU A 62 3.75 13.30 -8.16
CA GLU A 62 3.19 14.57 -8.64
C GLU A 62 1.95 14.38 -9.52
N SER A 63 2.10 13.73 -10.68
CA SER A 63 1.03 13.61 -11.67
C SER A 63 -0.15 12.73 -11.25
N GLN A 64 0.00 11.93 -10.18
CA GLN A 64 -0.96 10.91 -9.74
C GLN A 64 -1.27 9.85 -10.81
N GLN A 65 -0.48 9.79 -11.88
CA GLN A 65 -0.65 8.78 -12.92
C GLN A 65 -0.31 7.41 -12.34
N VAL A 66 -1.23 6.45 -12.50
CA VAL A 66 -0.98 5.05 -12.15
C VAL A 66 0.05 4.48 -13.10
N HIS A 67 1.15 3.96 -12.55
CA HIS A 67 2.24 3.36 -13.30
C HIS A 67 2.20 1.83 -13.23
N ASP A 68 1.88 1.28 -12.06
CA ASP A 68 1.84 -0.16 -11.84
C ASP A 68 0.67 -0.59 -10.95
N LYS A 69 0.18 -1.80 -11.19
CA LYS A 69 -0.87 -2.45 -10.42
C LYS A 69 -0.61 -3.95 -10.31
N ALA A 70 -0.83 -4.48 -9.11
CA ALA A 70 -0.82 -5.91 -8.88
C ALA A 70 -1.95 -6.30 -7.93
N GLU A 71 -2.58 -7.45 -8.15
CA GLU A 71 -3.56 -8.01 -7.23
C GLU A 71 -3.04 -9.28 -6.60
N ALA A 72 -3.46 -9.54 -5.36
CA ALA A 72 -3.21 -10.81 -4.70
C ALA A 72 -4.42 -11.24 -3.87
N THR A 73 -4.57 -12.56 -3.76
CA THR A 73 -5.50 -13.18 -2.83
C THR A 73 -4.72 -13.75 -1.64
N THR A 74 -5.23 -13.52 -0.45
CA THR A 74 -4.63 -14.02 0.80
C THR A 74 -4.77 -15.53 0.92
N GLY A 75 -3.68 -16.18 1.34
CA GLY A 75 -3.64 -17.60 1.69
C GLY A 75 -3.93 -17.85 3.18
N PRO A 76 -3.55 -19.04 3.69
CA PRO A 76 -3.68 -19.38 5.11
C PRO A 76 -3.02 -18.35 6.02
N GLY A 77 -3.68 -18.03 7.13
CA GLY A 77 -3.19 -17.01 8.07
C GLY A 77 -3.33 -15.57 7.55
N GLY A 78 -4.06 -15.35 6.45
CA GLY A 78 -4.37 -14.04 5.90
C GLY A 78 -3.22 -13.37 5.16
N TRP A 79 -2.18 -14.12 4.79
CA TRP A 79 -1.00 -13.59 4.11
C TRP A 79 -1.19 -13.49 2.60
N TYR A 80 -0.86 -12.34 2.02
CA TYR A 80 -0.73 -12.18 0.57
C TYR A 80 0.73 -11.99 0.15
N ARG A 81 1.02 -12.20 -1.14
CA ARG A 81 2.32 -11.96 -1.75
C ARG A 81 2.14 -11.43 -3.17
N MET A 82 2.86 -10.37 -3.53
CA MET A 82 2.91 -9.78 -4.87
C MET A 82 4.36 -9.60 -5.30
N GLU A 83 4.64 -9.79 -6.59
CA GLU A 83 5.93 -9.50 -7.21
C GLU A 83 5.78 -8.25 -8.06
N ILE A 84 6.62 -7.25 -7.78
CA ILE A 84 6.54 -5.92 -8.38
C ILE A 84 7.87 -5.63 -9.05
N SER A 85 7.84 -5.26 -10.32
CA SER A 85 9.05 -5.11 -11.12
C SER A 85 9.65 -3.71 -11.01
N GLY A 86 10.98 -3.63 -10.93
CA GLY A 86 11.69 -2.36 -11.01
C GLY A 86 11.79 -1.61 -9.67
N ASP A 87 12.23 -0.36 -9.77
CA ASP A 87 12.37 0.59 -8.67
C ASP A 87 11.36 1.72 -8.88
N HIS A 88 10.64 2.09 -7.82
CA HIS A 88 9.51 3.01 -7.84
C HIS A 88 9.83 4.28 -7.03
N GLN A 89 11.04 4.82 -7.17
CA GLN A 89 11.52 5.97 -6.38
C GLN A 89 10.60 7.20 -6.47
N ASP A 90 10.06 7.48 -7.66
CA ASP A 90 9.23 8.67 -7.92
C ASP A 90 7.73 8.35 -7.81
N GLU A 91 7.38 7.27 -7.11
CA GLU A 91 6.02 6.78 -7.00
C GLU A 91 5.61 6.55 -5.55
N ILE A 92 4.30 6.66 -5.34
CA ILE A 92 3.62 6.30 -4.12
C ILE A 92 2.94 4.96 -4.36
N CYS A 93 3.47 3.91 -3.73
CA CYS A 93 2.91 2.57 -3.76
C CYS A 93 2.10 2.29 -2.49
N ASP A 94 0.81 2.06 -2.63
CA ASP A 94 -0.09 1.70 -1.54
C ASP A 94 -0.73 0.32 -1.84
N VAL A 95 -0.77 -0.57 -0.85
CA VAL A 95 -1.62 -1.77 -0.89
C VAL A 95 -2.96 -1.45 -0.28
N ARG A 96 -4.06 -1.75 -0.96
CA ARG A 96 -5.43 -1.44 -0.55
C ARG A 96 -6.33 -2.67 -0.54
N LEU A 97 -7.35 -2.65 0.31
CA LEU A 97 -8.42 -3.65 0.34
C LEU A 97 -9.27 -3.59 -0.93
N LEU A 98 -9.61 -4.76 -1.50
CA LEU A 98 -10.60 -4.87 -2.57
C LEU A 98 -11.85 -5.60 -2.11
N LYS A 99 -11.68 -6.82 -1.59
CA LYS A 99 -12.82 -7.71 -1.30
C LYS A 99 -12.51 -8.70 -0.18
N SER A 100 -13.49 -8.90 0.70
CA SER A 100 -13.49 -10.00 1.67
C SER A 100 -14.38 -11.15 1.18
N PRO A 101 -14.00 -12.42 1.41
CA PRO A 101 -14.87 -13.58 1.22
C PRO A 101 -15.88 -13.76 2.36
N GLU A 102 -15.67 -13.10 3.50
CA GLU A 102 -16.52 -13.20 4.68
C GLU A 102 -17.58 -12.09 4.66
N ALA A 103 -18.85 -12.46 4.45
CA ALA A 103 -19.93 -11.49 4.27
C ALA A 103 -20.19 -10.63 5.52
N ASP A 104 -19.92 -11.16 6.72
CA ASP A 104 -20.05 -10.45 7.99
C ASP A 104 -18.82 -9.60 8.34
N CYS A 105 -17.72 -9.75 7.61
CA CYS A 105 -16.49 -8.98 7.76
C CYS A 105 -15.95 -8.49 6.40
N ALA A 106 -16.74 -7.64 5.74
CA ALA A 106 -16.44 -7.10 4.41
C ALA A 106 -16.51 -5.57 4.32
N GLU A 107 -16.81 -4.87 5.41
CA GLU A 107 -16.88 -3.41 5.39
C GLU A 107 -15.47 -2.82 5.29
N ILE A 108 -15.30 -1.82 4.41
CA ILE A 108 -14.03 -1.12 4.21
C ILE A 108 -14.14 0.27 4.83
N ASP A 109 -13.27 0.57 5.78
CA ASP A 109 -13.05 1.93 6.27
C ASP A 109 -12.02 2.63 5.38
N HIS A 110 -12.47 3.49 4.48
CA HIS A 110 -11.62 4.18 3.51
C HIS A 110 -10.56 5.10 4.13
N SER A 111 -10.66 5.44 5.42
CA SER A 111 -9.61 6.17 6.12
C SER A 111 -8.40 5.29 6.45
N ARG A 112 -8.58 3.96 6.46
CA ARG A 112 -7.62 2.96 6.93
C ARG A 112 -7.53 1.73 6.02
N ASP A 113 -8.03 1.84 4.79
CA ASP A 113 -8.12 0.74 3.82
C ASP A 113 -6.82 0.43 3.09
N ARG A 114 -5.73 1.14 3.40
CA ARG A 114 -4.47 1.05 2.68
C ARG A 114 -3.24 1.16 3.57
N CYS A 115 -2.15 0.56 3.09
CA CYS A 115 -0.83 0.65 3.67
C CYS A 115 0.19 1.06 2.61
N ARG A 116 0.99 2.08 2.90
CA ARG A 116 2.10 2.51 2.04
C ARG A 116 3.29 1.57 2.16
N VAL A 117 3.86 1.17 1.03
CA VAL A 117 5.04 0.32 0.98
C VAL A 117 6.13 1.01 0.15
N PRO A 118 7.30 1.36 0.73
CA PRO A 118 8.39 1.98 -0.02
C PRO A 118 9.05 0.94 -0.94
N LEU A 119 8.99 1.16 -2.25
CA LEU A 119 9.54 0.28 -3.29
C LEU A 119 10.71 0.93 -4.01
N THR A 120 11.68 1.42 -3.26
CA THR A 120 12.94 1.92 -3.81
C THR A 120 14.12 1.37 -3.03
N ARG A 121 15.27 1.22 -3.68
CA ARG A 121 16.55 0.87 -3.02
C ARG A 121 17.27 2.09 -2.47
N ASN A 122 16.78 3.29 -2.76
CA ASN A 122 17.31 4.57 -2.27
C ASN A 122 16.68 5.00 -0.93
N ASP A 123 16.38 4.05 -0.05
CA ASP A 123 15.69 4.27 1.23
C ASP A 123 16.51 3.83 2.46
N GLY A 124 17.76 3.39 2.25
CA GLY A 124 18.65 2.92 3.31
C GLY A 124 18.29 1.54 3.89
N ILE A 125 17.31 0.83 3.31
CA ILE A 125 16.88 -0.49 3.79
C ILE A 125 17.77 -1.58 3.16
N LYS A 126 18.59 -2.23 3.99
CA LYS A 126 19.59 -3.25 3.58
C LYS A 126 19.01 -4.64 3.22
N GLN A 127 17.73 -4.75 2.84
CA GLN A 127 17.02 -6.02 2.71
C GLN A 127 16.97 -6.55 1.27
N SER A 128 16.71 -7.85 1.13
CA SER A 128 16.75 -8.65 -0.12
C SER A 128 15.63 -8.37 -1.13
N GLY A 129 15.02 -7.18 -1.09
CA GLY A 129 13.88 -6.83 -1.94
C GLY A 129 12.51 -7.30 -1.42
N VAL A 130 12.44 -7.91 -0.23
CA VAL A 130 11.14 -8.23 0.41
C VAL A 130 10.70 -7.04 1.27
N ARG A 131 9.46 -6.59 1.09
CA ARG A 131 8.84 -5.48 1.83
C ARG A 131 7.58 -5.96 2.52
N TYR A 132 7.48 -5.66 3.81
CA TYR A 132 6.33 -6.01 4.63
C TYR A 132 5.41 -4.79 4.76
N ALA A 133 4.18 -4.95 4.33
CA ALA A 133 3.12 -3.98 4.60
C ALA A 133 2.57 -4.18 6.01
N ASN A 134 2.18 -3.10 6.66
CA ASN A 134 1.40 -3.18 7.89
C ASN A 134 0.08 -3.93 7.61
N PRO A 135 -0.42 -4.74 8.56
CA PRO A 135 -1.72 -5.36 8.43
C PRO A 135 -2.82 -4.32 8.26
N ILE A 136 -3.76 -4.61 7.36
CA ILE A 136 -4.98 -3.81 7.13
C ILE A 136 -6.19 -4.72 7.26
N ALA A 137 -7.36 -4.17 7.60
CA ALA A 137 -8.51 -4.98 7.99
C ALA A 137 -9.82 -4.58 7.33
N PHE A 138 -10.63 -5.60 7.07
CA PHE A 138 -12.06 -5.42 6.92
C PHE A 138 -12.71 -5.29 8.30
N LEU A 139 -13.78 -4.50 8.35
CA LEU A 139 -14.56 -4.32 9.55
C LEU A 139 -15.71 -5.31 9.58
N ARG A 140 -15.94 -5.89 10.77
CA ARG A 140 -17.14 -6.66 11.03
C ARG A 140 -18.35 -5.73 11.03
N LYS A 141 -19.45 -6.15 10.38
CA LYS A 141 -20.69 -5.38 10.29
C LYS A 141 -21.24 -5.03 11.68
N GLU A 142 -21.32 -6.04 12.55
CA GLU A 142 -21.75 -5.90 13.94
C GLU A 142 -20.60 -6.31 14.86
N PRO A 143 -20.07 -5.39 15.71
CA PRO A 143 -19.02 -5.71 16.66
C PRO A 143 -19.42 -6.85 17.59
N LEU A 144 -18.44 -7.66 18.02
CA LEU A 144 -18.71 -8.73 18.98
C LEU A 144 -19.22 -8.17 20.33
N PRO A 145 -20.08 -8.90 21.06
CA PRO A 145 -20.67 -8.40 22.32
C PRO A 145 -19.63 -8.01 23.39
N ASN A 146 -18.45 -8.65 23.39
CA ASN A 146 -17.39 -8.41 24.38
C ASN A 146 -16.44 -7.26 24.00
N CYS A 147 -16.65 -6.56 22.88
CA CYS A 147 -15.74 -5.50 22.43
C CYS A 147 -15.62 -4.34 23.41
N GLY A 148 -16.69 -3.96 24.12
CA GLY A 148 -16.63 -2.88 25.11
C GLY A 148 -15.68 -3.20 26.28
N GLU A 149 -15.66 -4.43 26.75
CA GLU A 149 -14.71 -4.87 27.79
C GLU A 149 -13.29 -4.95 27.25
N LEU A 150 -13.14 -5.49 26.03
CA LEU A 150 -11.84 -5.58 25.37
C LEU A 150 -11.19 -4.20 25.18
N LEU A 151 -11.93 -3.22 24.66
CA LEU A 151 -11.38 -1.89 24.39
C LEU A 151 -11.03 -1.13 25.68
N ARG A 152 -11.76 -1.36 26.78
CA ARG A 152 -11.37 -0.86 28.11
C ARG A 152 -10.02 -1.41 28.57
N ALA A 153 -9.71 -2.67 28.27
CA ALA A 153 -8.41 -3.26 28.62
C ALA A 153 -7.24 -2.60 27.86
N TYR A 154 -7.52 -1.96 26.71
CA TYR A 154 -6.56 -1.16 25.95
C TYR A 154 -6.56 0.33 26.33
N ASP A 155 -7.33 0.74 27.36
CA ASP A 155 -7.53 2.14 27.75
C ASP A 155 -8.08 3.05 26.62
N LEU A 156 -8.81 2.45 25.67
CA LEU A 156 -9.41 3.17 24.55
C LEU A 156 -10.82 3.66 24.83
N TYR A 157 -11.41 3.23 25.95
CA TYR A 157 -12.74 3.62 26.39
C TYR A 157 -12.61 4.34 27.74
N ASN A 158 -12.26 5.63 27.69
CA ASN A 158 -12.39 6.52 28.82
C ASN A 158 -13.62 7.41 28.56
N GLU A 159 -14.51 7.56 29.54
CA GLU A 159 -15.80 8.28 29.42
C GLU A 159 -15.65 9.78 29.08
N THR A 160 -14.44 10.27 28.86
CA THR A 160 -14.11 11.65 28.50
C THR A 160 -13.97 11.90 26.99
N SER A 161 -14.02 10.88 26.13
CA SER A 161 -13.89 11.08 24.67
C SER A 161 -15.16 11.57 23.96
N GLU A 162 -16.26 11.80 24.69
CA GLU A 162 -17.48 12.40 24.12
C GLU A 162 -17.42 13.94 23.99
N ASN A 163 -16.28 14.59 24.23
CA ASN A 163 -16.21 16.05 24.09
C ASN A 163 -14.83 16.60 23.68
N SER A 164 -14.30 16.18 22.54
CA SER A 164 -13.20 16.89 21.86
C SER A 164 -13.37 16.87 20.35
#